data_AF-A0A7V3PNQ6-F1
#
_entry.id   AF-A0A7V3PNQ6-F1
#
_cell.length_a   1.000
_cell.length_b   1.000
_cell.length_c   1.000
_cell.angle_alpha   90.00
_cell.angle_beta   90.00
_cell.angle_gamma   90.00
#
_symmetry.space_group_name_H-M   'P 1'
#
loop_
_entity.id
_entity.type
_entity.pdbx_description
1 polymer ?
#
loop_
_entity_poly.entity_id
_entity_poly.type
_entity_poly.pdbx_seq_one_letter_code
_entity_poly.pdbx_strand_id
1 'polypeptide(L)'
;MSRLGYVCAAVAAVVSVIGAASLSVAAASESLVLFDGSPATAWDTARDQARLDREFSVSELVQAPGCLRWRFVSKGVSFNDIFLRRQVPHKFEAIRVLVRNEGAAVTLSAKVADAEFAEWTPEPVKLDAGAGWQWVEFPREQWRVAPWSNDADGRLDLPVQYFTLIAFDVEPGVEYCLEVAKVEVLLCDRPVATVTGLTLPRVLKYGATYTASLSFVLDRACEEEGAWLSFRQGGKEMWRVDLPLTKPLRQVRPGEVVKVPNLRNQVPLFVRGGRYSVALRVGEAHIRLGDRMADEEVCTVTSAARRPGKTLAEVRPFHGVPTLFINGKPHNGMCYTAYGPSVEVFRDFARAGVHLYSFSATPTDAGYGLSQCAWKAPQEYDFSQLDQRVMMVLQADPQAYFFPRLYLHAPKWWSEQHPDEVVLWDP
;
A
#
# COMPACT_ATOMS: atom_id res chain seq x y z
N MET A 1 -0.81 23.10 -74.22
CA MET A 1 -0.02 23.56 -73.05
C MET A 1 0.85 22.40 -72.62
N SER A 2 2.12 22.45 -73.01
CA SER A 2 3.01 21.31 -73.10
C SER A 2 4.41 21.77 -72.72
N ARG A 3 5.09 20.97 -71.88
CA ARG A 3 6.53 20.92 -71.60
C ARG A 3 7.17 22.18 -71.00
N LEU A 4 7.90 22.03 -69.88
CA LEU A 4 9.36 22.27 -69.82
C LEU A 4 9.92 22.08 -68.39
N GLY A 5 11.02 21.32 -68.31
CA GLY A 5 12.14 21.53 -67.36
C GLY A 5 11.99 20.88 -65.98
N TYR A 6 12.98 20.20 -65.42
CA TYR A 6 14.36 20.66 -65.30
C TYR A 6 15.38 19.51 -65.27
N VAL A 7 16.57 19.89 -65.73
CA VAL A 7 17.82 19.12 -65.88
C VAL A 7 18.55 18.98 -64.54
N CYS A 8 19.29 17.87 -64.42
CA CYS A 8 20.26 17.51 -63.38
C CYS A 8 21.24 18.62 -62.99
N ALA A 9 21.57 18.68 -61.70
CA ALA A 9 22.89 19.07 -61.21
C ALA A 9 23.28 18.13 -60.06
N ALA A 10 24.32 17.32 -60.30
CA ALA A 10 24.95 16.49 -59.28
C ALA A 10 25.95 17.35 -58.48
N VAL A 11 25.92 17.23 -57.16
CA VAL A 11 27.02 17.67 -56.28
C VAL A 11 27.31 16.51 -55.32
N ALA A 12 28.57 16.08 -55.35
CA ALA A 12 29.11 14.97 -54.59
C ALA A 12 29.01 15.21 -53.09
N ALA A 13 28.43 14.25 -52.35
CA ALA A 13 28.46 14.23 -50.90
C ALA A 13 29.69 13.42 -50.44
N VAL A 14 30.54 14.12 -49.69
CA VAL A 14 31.73 13.61 -49.00
C VAL A 14 31.32 12.54 -47.98
N VAL A 15 31.94 11.38 -48.05
CA VAL A 15 31.83 10.32 -47.05
C VAL A 15 32.64 10.74 -45.82
N SER A 16 31.95 11.20 -44.77
CA SER A 16 32.52 11.33 -43.43
C SER A 16 32.14 10.09 -42.62
N VAL A 17 33.13 9.23 -42.41
CA VAL A 17 33.07 8.12 -41.45
C VAL A 17 33.02 8.74 -40.05
N ILE A 18 31.84 8.79 -39.44
CA ILE A 18 31.68 9.09 -38.01
C ILE A 18 31.62 7.76 -37.29
N GLY A 19 32.66 7.50 -36.48
CA GLY A 19 32.73 6.33 -35.62
C GLY A 19 31.52 6.24 -34.71
N ALA A 20 30.95 5.04 -34.60
CA ALA A 20 29.89 4.73 -33.68
C ALA A 20 30.40 4.89 -32.24
N ALA A 21 30.13 6.04 -31.63
CA ALA A 21 30.15 6.18 -30.19
C ALA A 21 28.93 5.40 -29.66
N SER A 22 29.19 4.24 -29.07
CA SER A 22 28.21 3.51 -28.28
C SER A 22 27.76 4.39 -27.11
N LEU A 23 26.63 5.07 -27.30
CA LEU A 23 25.86 5.67 -26.21
C LEU A 23 25.33 4.53 -25.37
N SER A 24 26.00 4.26 -24.24
CA SER A 24 25.40 3.53 -23.14
C SER A 24 24.19 4.33 -22.67
N VAL A 25 23.00 3.92 -23.07
CA VAL A 25 21.77 4.35 -22.43
C VAL A 25 21.85 3.81 -21.01
N ALA A 26 22.24 4.66 -20.06
CA ALA A 26 22.06 4.34 -18.65
C ALA A 26 20.59 4.01 -18.46
N ALA A 27 20.28 2.76 -18.10
CA ALA A 27 18.93 2.38 -17.73
C ALA A 27 18.47 3.36 -16.65
N ALA A 28 17.37 4.08 -16.89
CA ALA A 28 16.84 4.98 -15.89
C ALA A 28 16.48 4.16 -14.65
N SER A 29 17.13 4.42 -13.51
CA SER A 29 16.81 3.76 -12.25
C SER A 29 15.32 3.97 -11.94
N GLU A 30 14.61 2.88 -11.69
CA GLU A 30 13.21 2.92 -11.26
C GLU A 30 13.15 3.71 -9.94
N SER A 31 12.12 4.55 -9.78
CA SER A 31 11.94 5.31 -8.53
C SER A 31 10.51 5.22 -8.03
N LEU A 32 10.38 5.14 -6.71
CA LEU A 32 9.12 5.26 -6.00
C LEU A 32 9.04 6.68 -5.41
N VAL A 33 8.02 7.43 -5.83
CA VAL A 33 7.76 8.78 -5.33
C VAL A 33 7.00 8.68 -4.01
N LEU A 34 7.60 9.13 -2.91
CA LEU A 34 6.92 9.24 -1.61
C LEU A 34 6.21 10.59 -1.46
N PHE A 35 6.75 11.63 -2.10
CA PHE A 35 6.21 12.97 -2.10
C PHE A 35 6.64 13.72 -3.36
N ASP A 36 5.73 14.50 -3.94
CA ASP A 36 5.90 15.23 -5.21
C ASP A 36 5.32 16.65 -5.16
N GLY A 37 5.13 17.20 -3.95
CA GLY A 37 4.42 18.47 -3.76
C GLY A 37 2.92 18.30 -3.61
N SER A 38 2.41 17.06 -3.58
CA SER A 38 1.03 16.73 -3.16
C SER A 38 0.69 17.30 -1.77
N PRO A 39 -0.60 17.41 -1.39
CA PRO A 39 -1.02 18.14 -0.20
C PRO A 39 -0.30 17.72 1.10
N ALA A 40 0.02 18.72 1.93
CA ALA A 40 0.73 18.61 3.21
C ALA A 40 0.10 17.63 4.22
N THR A 41 -1.14 17.17 4.00
CA THR A 41 -1.82 16.19 4.86
C THR A 41 -1.10 14.84 4.96
N ALA A 42 -0.13 14.56 4.08
CA ALA A 42 0.74 13.39 4.19
C ALA A 42 1.85 13.53 5.26
N TRP A 43 2.04 14.76 5.78
CA TRP A 43 3.08 15.10 6.73
C TRP A 43 2.51 15.48 8.10
N ASP A 44 3.22 15.11 9.16
CA ASP A 44 2.91 15.52 10.53
C ASP A 44 4.19 15.82 11.33
N THR A 45 4.05 16.46 12.48
CA THR A 45 5.19 16.82 13.37
C THR A 45 5.42 15.77 14.46
N ALA A 46 4.60 14.72 14.55
CA ALA A 46 4.50 13.79 15.68
C ALA A 46 4.41 14.48 17.07
N ARG A 47 3.96 15.74 17.12
CA ARG A 47 3.80 16.53 18.33
C ARG A 47 2.36 17.04 18.41
N ASP A 48 1.82 17.05 19.63
CA ASP A 48 0.59 17.80 19.90
C ASP A 48 0.87 19.31 20.00
N GLN A 49 -0.20 20.10 19.96
CA GLN A 49 -0.08 21.57 20.00
C GLN A 49 0.60 22.05 21.29
N ALA A 50 0.29 21.45 22.43
CA ALA A 50 0.87 21.83 23.72
C ALA A 50 2.39 21.63 23.75
N ARG A 51 2.89 20.56 23.12
CA ARG A 51 4.32 20.31 22.97
C ARG A 51 4.96 21.28 21.99
N LEU A 52 4.31 21.57 20.86
CA LEU A 52 4.80 22.56 19.89
C LEU A 52 4.96 23.94 20.53
N ASP A 53 3.96 24.40 21.28
CA ASP A 53 3.98 25.71 21.95
C ASP A 53 5.06 25.82 23.02
N ARG A 54 5.46 24.70 23.65
CA ARG A 54 6.60 24.68 24.59
C ARG A 54 7.95 24.70 23.88
N GLU A 55 8.11 23.90 22.83
CA GLU A 55 9.41 23.67 22.18
C GLU A 55 9.76 24.76 21.16
N PHE A 56 8.77 25.43 20.58
CA PHE A 56 8.95 26.37 19.48
C PHE A 56 8.19 27.68 19.68
N SER A 57 8.77 28.79 19.20
CA SER A 57 8.06 30.08 19.09
C SER A 57 7.36 30.23 17.74
N VAL A 58 7.83 29.50 16.73
CA VAL A 58 7.20 29.32 15.42
C VAL A 58 7.28 27.83 15.08
N SER A 59 6.17 27.23 14.67
CA SER A 59 6.14 25.87 14.12
C SER A 59 5.08 25.79 13.04
N GLU A 60 5.53 25.86 11.79
CA GLU A 60 4.67 25.94 10.60
C GLU A 60 5.06 24.82 9.63
N LEU A 61 4.05 24.05 9.22
CA LEU A 61 4.17 23.03 8.20
C LEU A 61 3.04 23.24 7.20
N VAL A 62 3.33 23.99 6.13
CA VAL A 62 2.30 24.58 5.27
C VAL A 62 2.53 24.17 3.82
N GLN A 63 1.44 23.87 3.11
CA GLN A 63 1.50 23.65 1.67
C GLN A 63 1.82 24.96 0.94
N ALA A 64 2.85 24.94 0.09
CA ALA A 64 3.16 25.98 -0.88
C ALA A 64 3.01 25.44 -2.31
N PRO A 65 2.99 26.29 -3.35
CA PRO A 65 2.89 25.83 -4.73
C PRO A 65 4.04 24.89 -5.12
N GLY A 66 3.73 23.60 -5.28
CA GLY A 66 4.69 22.57 -5.67
C GLY A 66 5.67 22.12 -4.59
N CYS A 67 5.53 22.57 -3.34
CA CYS A 67 6.39 22.15 -2.24
C CYS A 67 5.69 22.24 -0.87
N LEU A 68 6.28 21.57 0.12
CA LEU A 68 5.96 21.73 1.52
C LEU A 68 6.94 22.73 2.13
N ARG A 69 6.42 23.77 2.80
CA ARG A 69 7.23 24.70 3.59
C ARG A 69 7.25 24.28 5.05
N TRP A 70 8.44 24.11 5.59
CA TRP A 70 8.71 23.78 6.97
C TRP A 70 9.50 24.92 7.62
N ARG A 71 8.81 25.72 8.45
CA ARG A 71 9.38 26.90 9.11
C ARG A 71 9.26 26.77 10.62
N PHE A 72 10.35 27.04 11.34
CA PHE A 72 10.34 26.96 12.80
C PHE A 72 11.42 27.81 13.47
N VAL A 73 11.18 28.12 14.75
CA VAL A 73 12.12 28.82 15.63
C VAL A 73 12.13 28.12 16.99
N SER A 74 13.26 27.51 17.35
CA SER A 74 13.39 26.75 18.60
C SER A 74 13.42 27.65 19.83
N LYS A 75 12.84 27.19 20.94
CA LYS A 75 12.95 27.79 22.29
C LYS A 75 14.04 27.13 23.14
N GLY A 76 14.74 26.10 22.65
CA GLY A 76 15.73 25.36 23.44
C GLY A 76 16.00 23.93 23.00
N VAL A 77 15.15 23.33 22.16
CA VAL A 77 15.41 22.00 21.58
C VAL A 77 16.45 22.10 20.46
N SER A 78 17.38 21.13 20.42
CA SER A 78 18.49 21.11 19.46
C SER A 78 18.16 20.48 18.11
N PHE A 79 16.92 20.01 17.93
CA PHE A 79 16.45 19.42 16.69
C PHE A 79 14.96 19.66 16.46
N ASN A 80 14.53 19.50 15.23
CA ASN A 80 13.13 19.41 14.84
C ASN A 80 12.96 18.36 13.73
N ASP A 81 11.80 17.71 13.66
CA ASP A 81 11.54 16.65 12.70
C ASP A 81 10.10 16.65 12.18
N ILE A 82 9.94 16.19 10.94
CA ILE A 82 8.65 16.06 10.25
C ILE A 82 8.55 14.68 9.60
N PHE A 83 7.39 14.06 9.73
CA PHE A 83 7.14 12.67 9.37
C PHE A 83 6.28 12.60 8.12
N LEU A 84 6.80 11.94 7.09
CA LEU A 84 6.06 11.48 5.93
C LEU A 84 5.62 10.02 6.18
N ARG A 85 4.33 9.83 6.48
CA ARG A 85 3.75 8.52 6.83
C ARG A 85 3.51 7.64 5.58
N ARG A 86 4.58 7.36 4.85
CA ARG A 86 4.59 6.53 3.63
C ARG A 86 5.58 5.38 3.79
N GLN A 87 5.12 4.18 3.47
CA GLN A 87 5.96 2.98 3.50
C GLN A 87 6.90 2.92 2.30
N VAL A 88 8.07 2.30 2.49
CA VAL A 88 8.95 1.87 1.40
C VAL A 88 8.98 0.33 1.41
N PRO A 89 8.29 -0.32 0.45
CA PRO A 89 8.06 -1.76 0.51
C PRO A 89 9.23 -2.61 0.00
N HIS A 90 10.15 -2.02 -0.77
CA HIS A 90 11.20 -2.74 -1.48
C HIS A 90 12.59 -2.23 -1.10
N LYS A 91 13.59 -3.06 -1.35
CA LYS A 91 14.99 -2.68 -1.26
C LYS A 91 15.28 -1.51 -2.20
N PHE A 92 16.07 -0.57 -1.70
CA PHE A 92 16.38 0.68 -2.38
C PHE A 92 17.88 0.95 -2.39
N GLU A 93 18.34 1.70 -3.39
CA GLU A 93 19.71 2.19 -3.52
C GLU A 93 19.90 3.46 -2.68
N ALA A 94 18.96 4.39 -2.73
CA ALA A 94 18.99 5.61 -1.95
C ALA A 94 17.58 6.18 -1.74
N ILE A 95 17.42 7.01 -0.71
CA ILE A 95 16.28 7.92 -0.61
C ILE A 95 16.82 9.33 -0.83
N ARG A 96 16.22 10.09 -1.75
CA ARG A 96 16.65 11.46 -2.06
C ARG A 96 15.52 12.46 -1.89
N VAL A 97 15.91 13.67 -1.51
CA VAL A 97 15.03 14.76 -1.14
C VAL A 97 15.41 16.00 -1.92
N LEU A 98 14.47 16.52 -2.72
CA LEU A 98 14.64 17.79 -3.41
C LEU A 98 14.24 18.90 -2.44
N VAL A 99 15.24 19.62 -1.94
CA VAL A 99 15.09 20.60 -0.85
C VAL A 99 15.74 21.92 -1.20
N ARG A 100 15.20 23.01 -0.65
CA ARG A 100 15.75 24.36 -0.68
C ARG A 100 15.79 24.90 0.75
N ASN A 101 16.83 25.65 1.09
CA ASN A 101 16.94 26.32 2.40
C ASN A 101 16.81 27.83 2.22
N GLU A 102 15.73 28.41 2.74
CA GLU A 102 15.50 29.87 2.76
C GLU A 102 15.87 30.50 4.11
N GLY A 103 16.13 29.69 5.14
CA GLY A 103 16.48 30.14 6.49
C GLY A 103 17.98 30.07 6.79
N ALA A 104 18.29 29.95 8.09
CA ALA A 104 19.65 29.73 8.57
C ALA A 104 20.23 28.39 8.10
N ALA A 105 21.57 28.28 8.11
CA ALA A 105 22.26 27.04 7.79
C ALA A 105 21.85 25.94 8.79
N VAL A 106 21.63 24.73 8.30
CA VAL A 106 21.10 23.62 9.10
C VAL A 106 21.76 22.30 8.71
N THR A 107 21.87 21.39 9.67
CA THR A 107 22.32 20.03 9.41
C THR A 107 21.10 19.14 9.16
N LEU A 108 20.86 18.77 7.91
CA LEU A 108 19.71 17.95 7.52
C LEU A 108 20.07 16.47 7.52
N SER A 109 19.26 15.64 8.14
CA SER A 109 19.31 14.18 8.00
C SER A 109 17.89 13.63 7.79
N ALA A 110 17.78 12.32 7.77
CA ALA A 110 16.52 11.61 7.67
C ALA A 110 16.42 10.49 8.71
N LYS A 111 15.22 9.97 8.91
CA LYS A 111 15.00 8.79 9.74
C LYS A 111 13.89 7.93 9.17
N VAL A 112 14.06 6.62 9.26
CA VAL A 112 13.05 5.63 8.92
C VAL A 112 12.85 4.68 10.10
N ALA A 113 11.67 4.07 10.20
CA ALA A 113 11.48 2.89 11.02
C ALA A 113 11.36 1.66 10.11
N ASP A 114 12.07 0.58 10.45
CA ASP A 114 11.98 -0.68 9.72
C ASP A 114 10.72 -1.48 10.08
N ALA A 115 10.62 -2.69 9.54
CA ALA A 115 9.47 -3.58 9.75
C ALA A 115 9.21 -3.92 11.22
N GLU A 116 10.26 -3.94 12.05
CA GLU A 116 10.20 -4.23 13.50
C GLU A 116 10.14 -2.95 14.35
N PHE A 117 10.00 -1.79 13.72
CA PHE A 117 9.97 -0.45 14.31
C PHE A 117 11.29 0.03 14.93
N ALA A 118 12.42 -0.61 14.63
CA ALA A 118 13.70 -0.02 14.95
C ALA A 118 13.94 1.18 14.02
N GLU A 119 14.41 2.29 14.59
CA GLU A 119 14.69 3.51 13.85
C GLU A 119 16.13 3.51 13.31
N TRP A 120 16.26 3.95 12.05
CA TRP A 120 17.52 4.05 11.32
C TRP A 120 17.72 5.48 10.83
N THR A 121 18.97 5.96 10.88
CA THR A 121 19.36 7.31 10.42
C THR A 121 20.62 7.21 9.56
N PRO A 122 20.74 7.97 8.45
CA PRO A 122 21.96 8.13 7.70
C PRO A 122 22.83 9.26 8.29
N GLU A 123 24.03 9.44 7.74
CA GLU A 123 24.89 10.56 8.08
C GLU A 123 24.20 11.90 7.73
N PRO A 124 24.26 12.91 8.61
CA PRO A 124 23.69 14.22 8.31
C PRO A 124 24.48 14.99 7.25
N VAL A 125 23.77 15.79 6.47
CA VAL A 125 24.29 16.64 5.39
C VAL A 125 24.08 18.10 5.76
N LYS A 126 25.14 18.92 5.69
CA LYS A 126 25.04 20.36 5.93
C LYS A 126 24.37 21.06 4.75
N LEU A 127 23.35 21.87 5.03
CA LEU A 127 22.69 22.77 4.09
C LEU A 127 23.00 24.22 4.48
N ASP A 128 23.68 24.93 3.59
CA ASP A 128 24.01 26.34 3.81
C ASP A 128 22.76 27.23 3.80
N ALA A 129 22.87 28.39 4.44
CA ALA A 129 21.82 29.39 4.46
C ALA A 129 21.56 29.92 3.03
N GLY A 130 20.29 30.05 2.65
CA GLY A 130 19.91 30.53 1.31
C GLY A 130 20.27 29.57 0.17
N ALA A 131 20.60 28.31 0.46
CA ALA A 131 20.94 27.34 -0.57
C ALA A 131 19.72 27.04 -1.45
N GLY A 132 19.90 27.15 -2.77
CA GLY A 132 18.86 26.88 -3.76
C GLY A 132 18.41 25.42 -3.80
N TRP A 133 17.48 25.12 -4.72
CA TRP A 133 16.99 23.75 -4.93
C TRP A 133 18.14 22.79 -5.25
N GLN A 134 18.28 21.75 -4.44
CA GLN A 134 19.27 20.70 -4.60
C GLN A 134 18.74 19.36 -4.13
N TRP A 135 19.31 18.27 -4.65
CA TRP A 135 19.07 16.93 -4.15
C TRP A 135 20.00 16.66 -2.98
N VAL A 136 19.42 16.28 -1.85
CA VAL A 136 20.14 15.60 -0.76
C VAL A 136 19.83 14.12 -0.89
N GLU A 137 20.84 13.30 -1.10
CA GLU A 137 20.71 11.86 -1.27
C GLU A 137 21.20 11.13 -0.02
N PHE A 138 20.44 10.13 0.42
CA PHE A 138 20.76 9.25 1.55
C PHE A 138 20.91 7.81 1.05
N PRO A 139 22.13 7.42 0.61
CA PRO A 139 22.41 6.08 0.12
C PRO A 139 22.12 5.00 1.17
N ARG A 140 21.57 3.85 0.75
CA ARG A 140 21.13 2.75 1.62
C ARG A 140 22.23 2.25 2.55
N GLU A 141 23.46 2.25 2.08
CA GLU A 141 24.66 1.83 2.80
C GLU A 141 25.13 2.82 3.87
N GLN A 142 24.54 4.02 3.96
CA GLN A 142 24.81 4.98 5.03
C GLN A 142 23.83 4.86 6.20
N TRP A 143 22.68 4.19 6.00
CA TRP A 143 21.70 4.01 7.07
C TRP A 143 22.26 3.08 8.14
N ARG A 144 22.23 3.55 9.39
CA ARG A 144 22.63 2.79 10.60
C ARG A 144 21.49 2.84 11.61
N VAL A 145 21.43 1.85 12.50
CA VAL A 145 20.53 1.88 13.66
C VAL A 145 20.77 3.19 14.40
N ALA A 146 19.71 3.95 14.61
CA ALA A 146 19.82 5.25 15.25
C ALA A 146 20.31 5.08 16.70
N PRO A 147 21.16 5.99 17.22
CA PRO A 147 21.70 5.86 18.59
C PRO A 147 20.65 5.81 19.71
N TRP A 148 19.42 6.24 19.43
CA TRP A 148 18.28 6.23 20.34
C TRP A 148 17.29 5.08 20.09
N SER A 149 17.65 4.14 19.20
CA SER A 149 16.86 2.96 18.88
C SER A 149 17.64 1.68 19.15
N ASN A 150 16.91 0.58 19.32
CA ASN A 150 17.47 -0.76 19.41
C ASN A 150 16.99 -1.59 18.22
N ASP A 151 17.91 -2.35 17.64
CA ASP A 151 17.66 -3.32 16.58
C ASP A 151 18.34 -4.64 16.96
N ALA A 152 17.75 -5.77 16.58
CA ALA A 152 18.15 -7.08 17.07
C ALA A 152 19.30 -7.70 16.28
N ASP A 153 19.38 -7.46 14.97
CA ASP A 153 20.26 -8.21 14.06
C ASP A 153 21.17 -7.35 13.17
N GLY A 154 21.04 -6.03 13.25
CA GLY A 154 21.83 -5.07 12.48
C GLY A 154 21.38 -4.95 11.02
N ARG A 155 20.14 -5.31 10.69
CA ARG A 155 19.59 -5.26 9.33
C ARG A 155 18.35 -4.36 9.28
N LEU A 156 18.37 -3.40 8.36
CA LEU A 156 17.17 -2.60 8.09
C LEU A 156 16.17 -3.47 7.31
N ASP A 157 15.16 -3.91 8.04
CA ASP A 157 14.09 -4.78 7.57
C ASP A 157 13.00 -4.02 6.80
N LEU A 158 12.41 -4.70 5.82
CA LEU A 158 11.36 -4.15 4.97
C LEU A 158 10.00 -4.76 5.32
N PRO A 159 8.89 -4.02 5.14
CA PRO A 159 8.83 -2.66 4.64
C PRO A 159 9.27 -1.62 5.69
N VAL A 160 9.93 -0.55 5.23
CA VAL A 160 10.07 0.66 6.05
C VAL A 160 8.69 1.25 6.28
N GLN A 161 8.37 1.61 7.53
CA GLN A 161 7.04 2.04 7.95
C GLN A 161 6.74 3.50 7.62
N TYR A 162 7.75 4.37 7.72
CA TYR A 162 7.63 5.80 7.42
C TYR A 162 9.01 6.40 7.11
N PHE A 163 9.00 7.59 6.51
CA PHE A 163 10.18 8.41 6.28
C PHE A 163 10.06 9.73 7.06
N THR A 164 11.17 10.26 7.55
CA THR A 164 11.23 11.46 8.39
C THR A 164 12.38 12.33 7.91
N LEU A 165 12.19 13.65 7.94
CA LEU A 165 13.30 14.61 7.84
C LEU A 165 13.61 15.16 9.22
N ILE A 166 14.90 15.32 9.51
CA ILE A 166 15.38 15.83 10.79
C ILE A 166 16.34 16.99 10.53
N ALA A 167 16.04 18.13 11.13
CA ALA A 167 16.94 19.26 11.24
C ALA A 167 17.68 19.16 12.57
N PHE A 168 18.98 18.93 12.51
CA PHE A 168 19.91 18.95 13.63
C PHE A 168 20.62 20.30 13.75
N ASP A 169 21.36 20.46 14.85
CA ASP A 169 22.14 21.66 15.18
C ASP A 169 21.28 22.94 15.17
N VAL A 170 20.05 22.81 15.68
CA VAL A 170 19.09 23.90 15.77
C VAL A 170 19.41 24.78 16.98
N GLU A 171 19.56 26.07 16.76
CA GLU A 171 19.86 27.05 17.80
C GLU A 171 18.60 27.79 18.29
N PRO A 172 18.50 28.11 19.60
CA PRO A 172 17.37 28.87 20.13
C PRO A 172 17.27 30.28 19.52
N GLY A 173 16.05 30.70 19.15
CA GLY A 173 15.78 32.03 18.60
C GLY A 173 16.21 32.24 17.14
N VAL A 174 16.85 31.26 16.51
CA VAL A 174 17.21 31.29 15.09
C VAL A 174 16.04 30.76 14.25
N GLU A 175 15.77 31.40 13.11
CA GLU A 175 14.73 30.98 12.18
C GLU A 175 15.28 30.05 11.09
N TYR A 176 14.63 28.90 10.98
CA TYR A 176 14.88 27.90 9.96
C TYR A 176 13.66 27.84 9.02
N CYS A 177 13.91 27.77 7.72
CA CYS A 177 12.87 27.65 6.71
C CYS A 177 13.37 26.76 5.57
N LEU A 178 12.87 25.53 5.54
CA LEU A 178 13.16 24.56 4.49
C LEU A 178 11.93 24.37 3.61
N GLU A 179 12.15 24.23 2.31
CA GLU A 179 11.11 23.82 1.38
C GLU A 179 11.46 22.48 0.77
N VAL A 180 10.52 21.54 0.81
CA VAL A 180 10.68 20.18 0.27
C VAL A 180 9.74 20.07 -0.93
N ALA A 181 10.29 19.88 -2.12
CA ALA A 181 9.49 19.71 -3.34
C ALA A 181 9.23 18.23 -3.65
N LYS A 182 10.17 17.35 -3.32
CA LYS A 182 10.10 15.94 -3.71
C LYS A 182 10.85 15.02 -2.74
N VAL A 183 10.31 13.84 -2.52
CA VAL A 183 10.99 12.71 -1.86
C VAL A 183 10.85 11.50 -2.76
N GLU A 184 11.97 10.94 -3.21
CA GLU A 184 12.02 9.77 -4.08
C GLU A 184 12.89 8.68 -3.46
N VAL A 185 12.43 7.44 -3.57
CA VAL A 185 13.22 6.25 -3.32
C VAL A 185 13.74 5.76 -4.66
N LEU A 186 15.05 5.70 -4.81
CA LEU A 186 15.70 5.05 -5.95
C LEU A 186 15.73 3.55 -5.67
N LEU A 187 15.02 2.79 -6.49
CA LEU A 187 14.86 1.36 -6.30
C LEU A 187 16.06 0.62 -6.89
N CYS A 188 16.45 -0.48 -6.24
CA CYS A 188 17.45 -1.37 -6.83
C CYS A 188 16.90 -1.93 -8.15
N ASP A 189 17.79 -2.08 -9.12
CA ASP A 189 17.47 -2.79 -10.37
C ASP A 189 16.98 -4.22 -10.05
N ARG A 190 15.76 -4.54 -10.51
CA ARG A 190 15.05 -5.79 -10.15
C ARG A 190 15.26 -6.87 -11.21
N PRO A 191 15.28 -8.17 -10.85
CA PRO A 191 15.25 -9.24 -11.84
C PRO A 191 14.02 -9.12 -12.75
N VAL A 192 14.06 -9.73 -13.92
CA VAL A 192 12.90 -9.87 -14.80
C VAL A 192 12.53 -11.33 -14.99
N ALA A 193 11.33 -11.68 -14.53
CA ALA A 193 10.67 -12.94 -14.81
C ALA A 193 9.92 -12.87 -16.15
N THR A 194 10.47 -13.51 -17.17
CA THR A 194 9.82 -13.61 -18.49
C THR A 194 8.93 -14.85 -18.52
N VAL A 195 7.62 -14.64 -18.64
CA VAL A 195 6.62 -15.70 -18.74
C VAL A 195 6.78 -16.41 -20.08
N THR A 196 7.07 -17.71 -20.03
CA THR A 196 7.25 -18.58 -21.21
C THR A 196 6.04 -19.44 -21.50
N GLY A 197 5.13 -19.58 -20.53
CA GLY A 197 3.87 -20.29 -20.71
C GLY A 197 2.89 -19.96 -19.60
N LEU A 198 1.62 -19.72 -19.95
CA LEU A 198 0.53 -19.51 -19.00
C LEU A 198 -0.74 -20.13 -19.55
N THR A 199 -1.30 -21.09 -18.82
CA THR A 199 -2.63 -21.64 -19.08
C THR A 199 -3.49 -21.43 -17.85
N LEU A 200 -4.60 -20.72 -18.02
CA LEU A 200 -5.59 -20.47 -16.99
C LEU A 200 -6.98 -20.41 -17.64
N PRO A 201 -8.04 -20.99 -17.04
CA PRO A 201 -9.38 -20.88 -17.60
C PRO A 201 -9.83 -19.42 -17.65
N ARG A 202 -10.40 -19.00 -18.78
CA ARG A 202 -10.93 -17.63 -18.97
C ARG A 202 -12.15 -17.34 -18.10
N VAL A 203 -12.89 -18.38 -17.70
CA VAL A 203 -14.08 -18.27 -16.87
C VAL A 203 -13.90 -19.14 -15.64
N LEU A 204 -14.04 -18.52 -14.46
CA LEU A 204 -13.90 -19.15 -13.16
C LEU A 204 -15.25 -19.15 -12.43
N LYS A 205 -15.76 -20.34 -12.11
CA LYS A 205 -17.00 -20.47 -11.33
C LYS A 205 -16.65 -20.50 -9.84
N TYR A 206 -17.33 -19.68 -9.04
CA TYR A 206 -17.19 -19.66 -7.59
C TYR A 206 -17.30 -21.08 -7.00
N GLY A 207 -16.42 -21.41 -6.05
CA GLY A 207 -16.34 -22.73 -5.41
C GLY A 207 -15.86 -23.88 -6.31
N ALA A 208 -15.71 -23.68 -7.63
CA ALA A 208 -15.22 -24.72 -8.52
C ALA A 208 -13.71 -24.87 -8.41
N THR A 209 -13.24 -26.10 -8.58
CA THR A 209 -11.82 -26.37 -8.79
C THR A 209 -11.43 -26.00 -10.22
N TYR A 210 -10.24 -25.43 -10.39
CA TYR A 210 -9.61 -25.22 -11.69
C TYR A 210 -8.17 -25.71 -11.70
N THR A 211 -7.65 -25.95 -12.90
CA THR A 211 -6.24 -26.27 -13.13
C THR A 211 -5.62 -25.15 -13.96
N ALA A 212 -4.41 -24.76 -13.59
CA ALA A 212 -3.58 -23.83 -14.33
C ALA A 212 -2.17 -24.43 -14.55
N SER A 213 -1.42 -23.84 -15.47
CA SER A 213 0.01 -24.09 -15.58
C SER A 213 0.73 -22.79 -15.88
N LEU A 214 1.94 -22.66 -15.36
CA LEU A 214 2.80 -21.50 -15.57
C LEU A 214 4.22 -21.97 -15.78
N SER A 215 4.96 -21.29 -16.66
CA SER A 215 6.41 -21.34 -16.70
C SER A 215 6.98 -19.96 -16.96
N PHE A 216 8.16 -19.70 -16.39
CA PHE A 216 8.90 -18.47 -16.57
C PHE A 216 10.40 -18.73 -16.52
N VAL A 217 11.18 -17.77 -17.01
CA VAL A 217 12.64 -17.72 -16.84
C VAL A 217 12.99 -16.43 -16.10
N LEU A 218 14.00 -16.48 -15.25
CA LEU A 218 14.59 -15.30 -14.62
C LEU A 218 15.88 -14.92 -15.34
N ASP A 219 16.12 -13.63 -15.55
CA ASP A 219 17.41 -13.14 -16.05
C ASP A 219 18.52 -13.17 -14.98
N ARG A 220 18.15 -13.05 -13.70
CA ARG A 220 18.98 -13.27 -12.52
C ARG A 220 18.14 -13.76 -11.34
N ALA A 221 18.79 -14.32 -10.33
CA ALA A 221 18.11 -14.80 -9.13
C ALA A 221 17.41 -13.65 -8.39
N CYS A 222 16.27 -13.95 -7.75
CA CYS A 222 15.60 -13.03 -6.83
C CYS A 222 16.25 -13.11 -5.44
N GLU A 223 16.32 -11.98 -4.75
CA GLU A 223 16.67 -11.92 -3.33
C GLU A 223 15.43 -12.20 -2.45
N GLU A 224 14.25 -11.73 -2.88
CA GLU A 224 12.98 -11.99 -2.20
C GLU A 224 12.40 -13.33 -2.63
N GLU A 225 11.82 -14.05 -1.67
CA GLU A 225 11.19 -15.35 -1.90
C GLU A 225 9.68 -15.24 -2.07
N GLY A 226 9.08 -16.29 -2.63
CA GLY A 226 7.64 -16.40 -2.82
C GLY A 226 7.19 -16.07 -4.24
N ALA A 227 6.20 -16.80 -4.71
CA ALA A 227 5.60 -16.56 -6.02
C ALA A 227 4.12 -16.92 -5.97
N TRP A 228 3.26 -16.10 -6.56
CA TRP A 228 1.82 -16.30 -6.55
C TRP A 228 1.14 -15.66 -7.76
N LEU A 229 -0.06 -16.14 -8.07
CA LEU A 229 -1.02 -15.42 -8.91
C LEU A 229 -1.95 -14.60 -8.02
N SER A 230 -2.00 -13.29 -8.25
CA SER A 230 -2.90 -12.35 -7.58
C SER A 230 -4.09 -12.05 -8.48
N PHE A 231 -5.30 -12.31 -8.00
CA PHE A 231 -6.54 -12.05 -8.72
C PHE A 231 -7.16 -10.76 -8.21
N ARG A 232 -7.19 -9.75 -9.07
CA ARG A 232 -7.44 -8.37 -8.67
C ARG A 232 -8.69 -7.81 -9.33
N GLN A 233 -9.42 -6.98 -8.58
CA GLN A 233 -10.59 -6.24 -9.07
C GLN A 233 -10.54 -4.82 -8.51
N GLY A 234 -10.67 -3.82 -9.37
CA GLY A 234 -10.52 -2.42 -8.97
C GLY A 234 -9.14 -2.12 -8.35
N GLY A 235 -8.08 -2.78 -8.85
CA GLY A 235 -6.71 -2.64 -8.34
C GLY A 235 -6.41 -3.39 -7.05
N LYS A 236 -7.43 -3.86 -6.31
CA LYS A 236 -7.27 -4.60 -5.05
C LYS A 236 -7.14 -6.09 -5.28
N GLU A 237 -6.23 -6.75 -4.55
CA GLU A 237 -6.17 -8.22 -4.50
C GLU A 237 -7.41 -8.75 -3.79
N MET A 238 -8.14 -9.61 -4.49
CA MET A 238 -9.38 -10.22 -3.98
C MET A 238 -9.12 -11.64 -3.47
N TRP A 239 -8.20 -12.36 -4.10
CA TRP A 239 -7.57 -13.57 -3.57
C TRP A 239 -6.27 -13.84 -4.30
N ARG A 240 -5.44 -14.74 -3.74
CA ARG A 240 -4.21 -15.20 -4.37
C ARG A 240 -4.08 -16.71 -4.37
N VAL A 241 -3.21 -17.21 -5.23
CA VAL A 241 -2.81 -18.62 -5.29
C VAL A 241 -1.30 -18.71 -5.33
N ASP A 242 -0.72 -19.27 -4.26
CA ASP A 242 0.71 -19.49 -4.17
C ASP A 242 1.17 -20.54 -5.20
N LEU A 243 2.33 -20.29 -5.80
CA LEU A 243 2.96 -21.17 -6.76
C LEU A 243 3.94 -22.09 -6.02
N PRO A 244 3.72 -23.42 -6.04
CA PRO A 244 4.64 -24.35 -5.42
C PRO A 244 5.92 -24.45 -6.26
N LEU A 245 6.95 -23.71 -5.87
CA LEU A 245 8.25 -23.75 -6.52
C LEU A 245 9.05 -24.98 -6.04
N THR A 246 9.79 -25.60 -6.95
CA THR A 246 10.63 -26.78 -6.62
C THR A 246 11.97 -26.41 -5.98
N LYS A 247 12.35 -25.13 -6.02
CA LYS A 247 13.52 -24.57 -5.36
C LYS A 247 13.27 -23.09 -5.02
N PRO A 248 14.00 -22.53 -4.03
CA PRO A 248 13.97 -21.11 -3.72
C PRO A 248 14.37 -20.24 -4.92
N LEU A 249 13.79 -19.05 -5.04
CA LEU A 249 14.05 -18.14 -6.16
C LEU A 249 15.51 -17.68 -6.21
N ARG A 250 16.15 -17.51 -5.04
CA ARG A 250 17.58 -17.19 -4.94
C ARG A 250 18.52 -18.25 -5.52
N GLN A 251 18.02 -19.46 -5.77
CA GLN A 251 18.77 -20.59 -6.33
C GLN A 251 18.45 -20.87 -7.81
N VAL A 252 17.52 -20.12 -8.41
CA VAL A 252 17.19 -20.23 -9.83
C VAL A 252 18.30 -19.58 -10.64
N ARG A 253 18.88 -20.32 -11.60
CA ARG A 253 19.95 -19.77 -12.44
C ARG A 253 19.37 -18.85 -13.52
N PRO A 254 20.11 -17.82 -13.96
CA PRO A 254 19.80 -17.07 -15.17
C PRO A 254 19.41 -17.99 -16.35
N GLY A 255 18.25 -17.75 -16.96
CA GLY A 255 17.73 -18.51 -18.09
C GLY A 255 17.17 -19.90 -17.76
N GLU A 256 17.21 -20.35 -16.50
CA GLU A 256 16.58 -21.60 -16.08
C GLU A 256 15.05 -21.49 -16.20
N VAL A 257 14.42 -22.46 -16.86
CA VAL A 257 12.96 -22.50 -16.99
C VAL A 257 12.35 -23.09 -15.72
N VAL A 258 11.72 -22.24 -14.92
CA VAL A 258 10.88 -22.64 -13.79
C VAL A 258 9.52 -23.06 -14.32
N LYS A 259 9.05 -24.24 -13.93
CA LYS A 259 7.76 -24.80 -14.36
C LYS A 259 6.90 -25.12 -13.15
N VAL A 260 5.64 -24.67 -13.19
CA VAL A 260 4.59 -25.01 -12.24
C VAL A 260 3.46 -25.71 -13.02
N PRO A 261 3.63 -27.01 -13.32
CA PRO A 261 2.61 -27.77 -14.03
C PRO A 261 1.45 -28.12 -13.08
N ASN A 262 0.24 -28.19 -13.63
CA ASN A 262 -0.94 -28.73 -12.94
C ASN A 262 -1.26 -28.05 -11.59
N LEU A 263 -1.12 -26.72 -11.51
CA LEU A 263 -1.54 -25.93 -10.37
C LEU A 263 -3.06 -26.08 -10.19
N ARG A 264 -3.46 -26.90 -9.22
CA ARG A 264 -4.86 -27.15 -8.90
C ARG A 264 -5.26 -26.27 -7.73
N ASN A 265 -6.28 -25.44 -7.92
CA ASN A 265 -6.80 -24.58 -6.86
C ASN A 265 -8.33 -24.48 -6.92
N GLN A 266 -8.95 -23.88 -5.90
CA GLN A 266 -10.39 -23.68 -5.82
C GLN A 266 -10.69 -22.18 -5.86
N VAL A 267 -11.64 -21.79 -6.70
CA VAL A 267 -12.14 -20.42 -6.73
C VAL A 267 -12.86 -20.14 -5.40
N PRO A 268 -12.60 -19.03 -4.70
CA PRO A 268 -13.30 -18.70 -3.46
C PRO A 268 -14.83 -18.76 -3.62
N LEU A 269 -15.52 -19.35 -2.64
CA LEU A 269 -16.97 -19.58 -2.73
C LEU A 269 -17.78 -18.29 -2.84
N PHE A 270 -17.27 -17.21 -2.26
CA PHE A 270 -17.91 -15.90 -2.18
C PHE A 270 -17.23 -14.85 -3.05
N VAL A 271 -16.45 -15.28 -4.05
CA VAL A 271 -15.86 -14.37 -5.04
C VAL A 271 -16.97 -13.54 -5.70
N ARG A 272 -16.69 -12.25 -5.93
CA ARG A 272 -17.62 -11.36 -6.63
C ARG A 272 -17.69 -11.75 -8.12
N GLY A 273 -18.82 -11.43 -8.75
CA GLY A 273 -18.90 -11.54 -10.20
C GLY A 273 -18.08 -10.46 -10.89
N GLY A 274 -17.71 -10.70 -12.15
CA GLY A 274 -17.09 -9.71 -13.02
C GLY A 274 -15.69 -10.09 -13.48
N ARG A 275 -15.01 -9.12 -14.09
CA ARG A 275 -13.65 -9.27 -14.64
C ARG A 275 -12.62 -9.10 -13.53
N TYR A 276 -11.60 -9.93 -13.59
CA TYR A 276 -10.41 -9.90 -12.75
C TYR A 276 -9.17 -9.77 -13.63
N SER A 277 -8.28 -8.86 -13.27
CA SER A 277 -6.90 -8.89 -13.76
C SER A 277 -6.12 -9.92 -12.94
N VAL A 278 -5.30 -10.72 -13.60
CA VAL A 278 -4.43 -11.69 -12.94
C VAL A 278 -3.01 -11.16 -13.06
N ALA A 279 -2.40 -10.84 -11.93
CA ALA A 279 -1.00 -10.45 -11.84
C ALA A 279 -0.16 -11.65 -11.39
N LEU A 280 1.03 -11.79 -11.95
CA LEU A 280 2.03 -12.73 -11.46
C LEU A 280 2.97 -11.97 -10.50
N ARG A 281 3.37 -12.63 -9.41
CA ARG A 281 4.40 -12.16 -8.49
C ARG A 281 5.44 -13.26 -8.36
N VAL A 282 6.72 -12.90 -8.48
CA VAL A 282 7.88 -13.80 -8.40
C VAL A 282 8.99 -13.03 -7.67
N GLY A 283 9.07 -13.15 -6.35
CA GLY A 283 9.94 -12.32 -5.52
C GLY A 283 9.74 -10.83 -5.83
N GLU A 284 10.86 -10.11 -5.93
CA GLU A 284 10.93 -8.72 -6.36
C GLU A 284 10.97 -8.56 -7.89
N ALA A 285 10.87 -9.64 -8.66
CA ALA A 285 11.05 -9.57 -10.11
C ALA A 285 9.92 -8.80 -10.80
N HIS A 286 10.33 -7.99 -11.77
CA HIS A 286 9.46 -7.49 -12.81
C HIS A 286 8.90 -8.62 -13.67
N ILE A 287 7.66 -8.48 -14.14
CA ILE A 287 7.05 -9.50 -15.00
C ILE A 287 7.06 -9.06 -16.45
N ARG A 288 7.60 -9.91 -17.33
CA ARG A 288 7.54 -9.71 -18.79
C ARG A 288 6.68 -10.80 -19.44
N LEU A 289 5.81 -10.39 -20.36
CA LEU A 289 5.00 -11.29 -21.17
C LEU A 289 5.09 -10.88 -22.65
N GLY A 290 5.75 -11.71 -23.46
CA GLY A 290 6.14 -11.31 -24.82
C GLY A 290 7.06 -10.08 -24.76
N ASP A 291 6.75 -9.06 -25.54
CA ASP A 291 7.57 -7.84 -25.64
C ASP A 291 7.18 -6.73 -24.64
N ARG A 292 6.23 -7.00 -23.71
CA ARG A 292 5.74 -5.99 -22.77
C ARG A 292 6.02 -6.35 -21.31
N MET A 293 6.16 -5.32 -20.50
CA MET A 293 6.03 -5.41 -19.04
C MET A 293 4.57 -5.68 -18.67
N ALA A 294 4.38 -6.55 -17.69
CA ALA A 294 3.12 -7.19 -17.35
C ALA A 294 2.95 -7.36 -15.83
N ASP A 295 3.64 -6.53 -15.04
CA ASP A 295 3.61 -6.54 -13.58
C ASP A 295 2.17 -6.52 -13.05
N GLU A 296 1.30 -5.69 -13.61
CA GLU A 296 -0.07 -5.55 -13.13
C GLU A 296 -1.05 -6.56 -13.75
N GLU A 297 -0.73 -7.14 -14.91
CA GLU A 297 -1.64 -8.06 -15.61
C GLU A 297 -0.92 -8.96 -16.63
N VAL A 298 -0.86 -10.25 -16.32
CA VAL A 298 -0.44 -11.31 -17.26
C VAL A 298 -1.62 -11.88 -18.05
N CYS A 299 -2.82 -11.90 -17.47
CA CYS A 299 -4.04 -12.28 -18.18
C CYS A 299 -5.29 -11.77 -17.47
N THR A 300 -6.46 -12.05 -18.05
CA THR A 300 -7.74 -11.73 -17.44
C THR A 300 -8.62 -12.96 -17.35
N VAL A 301 -9.40 -13.01 -16.29
CA VAL A 301 -10.43 -14.03 -16.08
C VAL A 301 -11.75 -13.35 -15.71
N THR A 302 -12.85 -14.02 -15.96
CA THR A 302 -14.18 -13.57 -15.54
C THR A 302 -14.74 -14.56 -14.53
N SER A 303 -15.30 -14.06 -13.43
CA SER A 303 -16.11 -14.87 -12.54
C SER A 303 -17.59 -14.59 -12.76
N ALA A 304 -18.39 -15.66 -12.83
CA ALA A 304 -19.84 -15.52 -12.92
C ALA A 304 -20.39 -15.01 -11.58
N ALA A 305 -21.23 -13.96 -11.64
CA ALA A 305 -21.92 -13.47 -10.45
C ALA A 305 -22.76 -14.58 -9.81
N ARG A 306 -22.65 -14.71 -8.49
CA ARG A 306 -23.52 -15.58 -7.70
C ARG A 306 -24.95 -15.08 -7.86
N ARG A 307 -25.90 -16.00 -8.00
CA ARG A 307 -27.33 -15.71 -7.89
C ARG A 307 -27.76 -16.04 -6.46
N PRO A 308 -27.84 -15.05 -5.55
CA PRO A 308 -28.24 -15.33 -4.19
C PRO A 308 -29.68 -15.86 -4.16
N GLY A 309 -29.93 -16.84 -3.29
CA GLY A 309 -31.29 -17.24 -2.95
C GLY A 309 -31.96 -16.21 -2.04
N LYS A 310 -33.27 -16.37 -1.81
CA LYS A 310 -33.94 -15.62 -0.74
C LYS A 310 -33.47 -16.14 0.62
N THR A 311 -33.13 -15.23 1.52
CA THR A 311 -32.94 -15.51 2.94
C THR A 311 -34.12 -14.91 3.69
N LEU A 312 -34.88 -15.73 4.39
CA LEU A 312 -35.99 -15.29 5.24
C LEU A 312 -35.65 -15.58 6.70
N ALA A 313 -35.70 -14.55 7.54
CA ALA A 313 -35.66 -14.67 8.98
C ALA A 313 -36.96 -14.10 9.56
N GLU A 314 -37.63 -14.87 10.41
CA GLU A 314 -38.87 -14.45 11.07
C GLU A 314 -38.89 -14.97 12.51
N VAL A 315 -39.57 -14.27 13.41
CA VAL A 315 -39.87 -14.76 14.75
C VAL A 315 -41.33 -15.14 14.80
N ARG A 316 -41.62 -16.40 15.17
CA ARG A 316 -42.99 -16.89 15.34
C ARG A 316 -43.10 -17.87 16.50
N PRO A 317 -44.30 -18.08 17.07
CA PRO A 317 -44.49 -19.09 18.10
C PRO A 317 -44.12 -20.50 17.61
N PHE A 318 -43.39 -21.25 18.43
CA PHE A 318 -43.07 -22.67 18.21
C PHE A 318 -43.02 -23.37 19.57
N HIS A 319 -43.84 -24.41 19.75
CA HIS A 319 -44.04 -25.06 21.06
C HIS A 319 -44.32 -24.09 22.21
N GLY A 320 -45.07 -23.00 21.94
CA GLY A 320 -45.49 -22.02 22.95
C GLY A 320 -44.49 -20.90 23.25
N VAL A 321 -43.31 -20.86 22.62
CA VAL A 321 -42.31 -19.81 22.83
C VAL A 321 -41.95 -19.06 21.53
N PRO A 322 -41.59 -17.76 21.58
CA PRO A 322 -41.03 -17.06 20.44
C PRO A 322 -39.75 -17.73 19.97
N THR A 323 -39.69 -18.13 18.71
CA THR A 323 -38.55 -18.84 18.14
C THR A 323 -38.13 -18.19 16.83
N LEU A 324 -36.83 -18.02 16.63
CA LEU A 324 -36.27 -17.58 15.35
C LEU A 324 -36.42 -18.71 14.33
N PHE A 325 -36.95 -18.40 13.16
CA PHE A 325 -36.95 -19.28 12.00
C PHE A 325 -36.05 -18.70 10.94
N ILE A 326 -35.14 -19.52 10.42
CA ILE A 326 -34.31 -19.18 9.28
C ILE A 326 -34.65 -20.13 8.14
N ASN A 327 -35.13 -19.58 7.03
CA ASN A 327 -35.58 -20.35 5.86
C ASN A 327 -36.59 -21.45 6.24
N GLY A 328 -37.53 -21.12 7.14
CA GLY A 328 -38.59 -22.01 7.61
C GLY A 328 -38.17 -23.05 8.66
N LYS A 329 -36.89 -23.13 9.03
CA LYS A 329 -36.40 -24.05 10.08
C LYS A 329 -36.26 -23.34 11.43
N PRO A 330 -36.73 -23.93 12.54
CA PRO A 330 -36.54 -23.35 13.86
C PRO A 330 -35.04 -23.30 14.20
N HIS A 331 -34.60 -22.19 14.77
CA HIS A 331 -33.24 -21.91 15.16
C HIS A 331 -33.25 -21.42 16.62
N ASN A 332 -32.35 -21.95 17.45
CA ASN A 332 -32.30 -21.62 18.88
C ASN A 332 -31.81 -20.19 19.19
N GLY A 333 -31.33 -19.48 18.16
CA GLY A 333 -30.80 -18.11 18.28
C GLY A 333 -29.41 -18.02 18.91
N MET A 334 -28.76 -19.16 19.21
CA MET A 334 -27.39 -19.18 19.71
C MET A 334 -26.48 -18.52 18.68
N CYS A 335 -25.75 -17.49 19.10
CA CYS A 335 -24.86 -16.75 18.22
C CYS A 335 -23.53 -16.44 18.90
N TYR A 336 -22.48 -16.34 18.10
CA TYR A 336 -21.21 -15.79 18.55
C TYR A 336 -21.12 -14.31 18.16
N THR A 337 -20.82 -13.45 19.14
CA THR A 337 -20.64 -12.02 18.93
C THR A 337 -19.18 -11.63 19.06
N ALA A 338 -18.61 -11.05 18.01
CA ALA A 338 -17.21 -10.62 17.98
C ALA A 338 -17.06 -9.10 18.13
N TYR A 339 -16.30 -8.68 19.14
CA TYR A 339 -15.83 -7.30 19.31
C TYR A 339 -14.44 -7.09 18.67
N GLY A 340 -13.62 -8.15 18.62
CA GLY A 340 -12.40 -8.27 17.82
C GLY A 340 -12.51 -9.46 16.88
N PRO A 341 -13.11 -9.31 15.68
CA PRO A 341 -13.36 -10.44 14.78
C PRO A 341 -12.06 -11.04 14.27
N SER A 342 -11.97 -12.37 14.33
CA SER A 342 -10.89 -13.16 13.72
C SER A 342 -11.46 -14.40 13.04
N VAL A 343 -10.82 -14.82 11.94
CA VAL A 343 -11.28 -15.98 11.15
C VAL A 343 -11.16 -17.27 11.97
N GLU A 344 -10.16 -17.36 12.82
CA GLU A 344 -9.86 -18.53 13.67
C GLU A 344 -11.00 -18.79 14.65
N VAL A 345 -11.45 -17.75 15.36
CA VAL A 345 -12.51 -17.91 16.36
C VAL A 345 -13.85 -18.21 15.68
N PHE A 346 -14.17 -17.55 14.56
CA PHE A 346 -15.36 -17.90 13.79
C PHE A 346 -15.34 -19.38 13.36
N ARG A 347 -14.18 -19.89 12.94
CA ARG A 347 -14.00 -21.29 12.53
C ARG A 347 -14.21 -22.27 13.68
N ASP A 348 -13.77 -21.92 14.90
CA ASP A 348 -13.99 -22.76 16.07
C ASP A 348 -15.47 -22.85 16.45
N PHE A 349 -16.20 -21.73 16.39
CA PHE A 349 -17.65 -21.74 16.56
C PHE A 349 -18.39 -22.50 15.45
N ALA A 350 -17.94 -22.38 14.21
CA ALA A 350 -18.48 -23.15 13.09
C ALA A 350 -18.33 -24.66 13.31
N ARG A 351 -17.16 -25.11 13.77
CA ARG A 351 -16.90 -26.51 14.13
C ARG A 351 -17.74 -27.00 15.30
N ALA A 352 -18.10 -26.10 16.23
CA ALA A 352 -19.01 -26.38 17.33
C ALA A 352 -20.50 -26.36 16.93
N GLY A 353 -20.83 -26.12 15.65
CA GLY A 353 -22.20 -26.09 15.14
C GLY A 353 -22.93 -24.76 15.35
N VAL A 354 -22.21 -23.68 15.70
CA VAL A 354 -22.77 -22.32 15.76
C VAL A 354 -22.53 -21.63 14.43
N HIS A 355 -23.62 -21.39 13.69
CA HIS A 355 -23.62 -20.81 12.34
C HIS A 355 -24.30 -19.44 12.27
N LEU A 356 -24.61 -18.85 13.42
CA LEU A 356 -25.20 -17.52 13.53
C LEU A 356 -24.19 -16.58 14.21
N TYR A 357 -23.87 -15.47 13.56
CA TYR A 357 -22.81 -14.57 14.01
C TYR A 357 -23.28 -13.13 14.12
N SER A 358 -22.68 -12.40 15.04
CA SER A 358 -22.76 -10.94 15.09
C SER A 358 -21.37 -10.36 15.19
N PHE A 359 -21.15 -9.23 14.54
CA PHE A 359 -19.92 -8.48 14.62
C PHE A 359 -20.24 -7.00 14.60
N SER A 360 -19.38 -6.21 15.23
CA SER A 360 -19.53 -4.75 15.24
C SER A 360 -19.43 -4.21 13.81
N ALA A 361 -20.19 -3.18 13.47
CA ALA A 361 -20.05 -2.39 12.26
C ALA A 361 -20.65 -1.00 12.53
N THR A 362 -20.48 -0.05 11.62
CA THR A 362 -21.12 1.26 11.71
C THR A 362 -21.50 1.76 10.31
N PRO A 363 -22.66 2.42 10.15
CA PRO A 363 -22.95 3.23 8.98
C PRO A 363 -22.37 4.65 9.08
N THR A 364 -21.82 5.03 10.25
CA THR A 364 -21.33 6.38 10.60
C THR A 364 -19.92 6.28 11.21
N ASP A 365 -19.73 6.63 12.48
CA ASP A 365 -18.52 6.33 13.25
C ASP A 365 -18.79 5.26 14.34
N ALA A 366 -17.74 4.74 14.95
CA ALA A 366 -17.83 3.84 16.09
C ALA A 366 -17.15 4.48 17.30
N GLY A 367 -17.95 5.13 18.18
CA GLY A 367 -17.43 5.83 19.36
C GLY A 367 -16.61 4.96 20.33
N TYR A 368 -16.77 3.63 20.28
CA TYR A 368 -15.99 2.68 21.07
C TYR A 368 -14.72 2.15 20.36
N GLY A 369 -14.38 2.67 19.18
CA GLY A 369 -13.23 2.18 18.39
C GLY A 369 -13.39 0.75 17.86
N LEU A 370 -14.61 0.20 17.89
CA LEU A 370 -14.91 -1.18 17.48
C LEU A 370 -15.07 -1.34 15.96
N SER A 371 -15.06 -0.24 15.19
CA SER A 371 -15.16 -0.21 13.74
C SER A 371 -14.41 1.02 13.21
N GLN A 372 -13.98 0.99 11.95
CA GLN A 372 -13.54 2.17 11.23
C GLN A 372 -14.73 3.07 10.94
N CYS A 373 -14.50 4.39 10.99
CA CYS A 373 -15.46 5.39 10.56
C CYS A 373 -15.82 5.18 9.08
N ALA A 374 -17.09 4.87 8.82
CA ALA A 374 -17.64 4.66 7.49
C ALA A 374 -18.09 5.98 6.84
N TRP A 375 -18.56 6.96 7.61
CA TRP A 375 -18.97 8.27 7.07
C TRP A 375 -17.80 9.27 7.13
N LYS A 376 -17.01 9.31 6.06
CA LYS A 376 -15.69 9.99 6.02
C LYS A 376 -15.80 11.50 5.92
N ALA A 377 -16.79 11.99 5.18
CA ALA A 377 -17.08 13.40 4.92
C ALA A 377 -18.52 13.54 4.38
N PRO A 378 -19.06 14.75 4.16
CA PRO A 378 -20.36 14.92 3.52
C PRO A 378 -20.45 14.15 2.20
N GLN A 379 -21.44 13.25 2.10
CA GLN A 379 -21.67 12.36 0.95
C GLN A 379 -20.53 11.38 0.61
N GLU A 380 -19.54 11.22 1.50
CA GLU A 380 -18.42 10.30 1.32
C GLU A 380 -18.51 9.14 2.31
N TYR A 381 -18.63 7.92 1.79
CA TYR A 381 -18.80 6.71 2.58
C TYR A 381 -17.80 5.62 2.20
N ASP A 382 -17.21 4.96 3.20
CA ASP A 382 -16.36 3.79 3.04
C ASP A 382 -16.88 2.62 3.89
N PHE A 383 -17.56 1.68 3.22
CA PHE A 383 -18.05 0.44 3.85
C PHE A 383 -17.10 -0.75 3.67
N SER A 384 -15.85 -0.52 3.27
CA SER A 384 -14.90 -1.61 3.00
C SER A 384 -14.64 -2.50 4.21
N GLN A 385 -14.67 -1.95 5.43
CA GLN A 385 -14.52 -2.76 6.65
C GLN A 385 -15.73 -3.67 6.91
N LEU A 386 -16.94 -3.24 6.55
CA LEU A 386 -18.13 -4.10 6.64
C LEU A 386 -17.99 -5.29 5.69
N ASP A 387 -17.61 -5.03 4.44
CA ASP A 387 -17.31 -6.08 3.45
C ASP A 387 -16.23 -7.02 3.98
N GLN A 388 -15.14 -6.48 4.53
CA GLN A 388 -14.05 -7.26 5.11
C GLN A 388 -14.55 -8.21 6.21
N ARG A 389 -15.35 -7.72 7.15
CA ARG A 389 -15.89 -8.53 8.27
C ARG A 389 -16.87 -9.60 7.79
N VAL A 390 -17.74 -9.28 6.84
CA VAL A 390 -18.62 -10.26 6.20
C VAL A 390 -17.79 -11.37 5.54
N MET A 391 -16.75 -10.99 4.80
CA MET A 391 -15.89 -11.96 4.13
C MET A 391 -15.09 -12.82 5.13
N MET A 392 -14.64 -12.26 6.27
CA MET A 392 -14.02 -13.05 7.34
C MET A 392 -14.94 -14.16 7.86
N VAL A 393 -16.21 -13.82 8.15
CA VAL A 393 -17.21 -14.81 8.60
C VAL A 393 -17.42 -15.87 7.53
N LEU A 394 -17.67 -15.47 6.28
CA LEU A 394 -17.95 -16.39 5.18
C LEU A 394 -16.75 -17.27 4.80
N GLN A 395 -15.52 -16.78 5.02
CA GLN A 395 -14.31 -17.58 4.86
C GLN A 395 -14.17 -18.64 5.96
N ALA A 396 -14.58 -18.32 7.19
CA ALA A 396 -14.56 -19.25 8.30
C ALA A 396 -15.69 -20.29 8.22
N ASP A 397 -16.89 -19.83 7.85
CA ASP A 397 -18.11 -20.63 7.78
C ASP A 397 -18.95 -20.29 6.53
N PRO A 398 -18.89 -21.14 5.49
CA PRO A 398 -19.76 -21.04 4.32
C PRO A 398 -21.27 -21.13 4.58
N GLN A 399 -21.69 -21.65 5.74
CA GLN A 399 -23.09 -21.82 6.14
C GLN A 399 -23.60 -20.67 7.00
N ALA A 400 -22.77 -19.67 7.26
CA ALA A 400 -23.06 -18.58 8.18
C ALA A 400 -24.32 -17.80 7.80
N TYR A 401 -25.12 -17.49 8.83
CA TYR A 401 -26.01 -16.35 8.89
C TYR A 401 -25.39 -15.31 9.80
N PHE A 402 -25.61 -14.03 9.52
CA PHE A 402 -25.09 -12.97 10.37
C PHE A 402 -26.03 -11.78 10.47
N PHE A 403 -25.97 -11.11 11.62
CA PHE A 403 -26.70 -9.88 11.91
C PHE A 403 -25.72 -8.88 12.54
N PRO A 404 -25.18 -7.93 11.77
CA PRO A 404 -24.19 -6.99 12.29
C PRO A 404 -24.77 -6.13 13.41
N ARG A 405 -23.97 -5.89 14.45
CA ARG A 405 -24.29 -4.91 15.50
C ARG A 405 -23.83 -3.53 15.03
N LEU A 406 -24.79 -2.71 14.61
CA LEU A 406 -24.52 -1.37 14.08
C LEU A 406 -24.41 -0.36 15.21
N TYR A 407 -23.22 0.24 15.36
CA TYR A 407 -23.00 1.38 16.25
C TYR A 407 -23.30 2.67 15.51
N LEU A 408 -23.94 3.62 16.18
CA LEU A 408 -24.22 4.94 15.64
C LEU A 408 -23.53 5.96 16.52
N HIS A 409 -22.65 6.76 15.92
CA HIS A 409 -21.93 7.82 16.58
C HIS A 409 -21.62 8.92 15.55
N ALA A 410 -21.69 10.17 15.97
CA ALA A 410 -21.29 11.30 15.13
C ALA A 410 -19.77 11.20 14.84
N PRO A 411 -19.35 11.24 13.56
CA PRO A 411 -17.93 11.31 13.22
C PRO A 411 -17.28 12.58 13.78
N LYS A 412 -15.99 12.50 14.11
CA LYS A 412 -15.22 13.66 14.62
C LYS A 412 -15.39 14.93 13.77
N TRP A 413 -15.28 14.81 12.44
CA TRP A 413 -15.42 15.94 11.53
C TRP A 413 -16.80 16.60 11.59
N TRP A 414 -17.85 15.81 11.85
CA TRP A 414 -19.22 16.31 11.93
C TRP A 414 -19.40 17.09 13.23
N SER A 415 -18.95 16.52 14.35
CA SER A 415 -19.00 17.18 15.65
C SER A 415 -18.20 18.49 15.67
N GLU A 416 -17.07 18.56 14.97
CA GLU A 416 -16.28 19.79 14.82
C GLU A 416 -17.00 20.88 13.99
N GLN A 417 -17.84 20.50 13.03
CA GLN A 417 -18.62 21.43 12.21
C GLN A 417 -19.95 21.84 12.84
N HIS A 418 -20.46 21.03 13.78
CA HIS A 418 -21.75 21.22 14.43
C HIS A 418 -21.61 21.20 15.96
N PRO A 419 -20.78 22.09 16.55
CA PRO A 419 -20.53 22.07 18.00
C PRO A 419 -21.79 22.28 18.84
N ASP A 420 -22.77 23.03 18.31
CA ASP A 420 -24.05 23.30 18.98
C ASP A 420 -25.01 22.09 18.97
N GLU A 421 -24.72 21.06 18.16
CA GLU A 421 -25.53 19.83 18.04
C GLU A 421 -24.92 18.64 18.80
N VAL A 422 -23.80 18.84 19.51
CA VAL A 422 -23.13 17.80 20.29
C VAL A 422 -23.65 17.80 21.73
N VAL A 423 -24.02 16.64 22.24
CA VAL A 423 -24.36 16.47 23.67
C VAL A 423 -23.08 16.62 24.50
N LEU A 424 -22.97 17.72 25.25
CA LEU A 424 -21.82 18.01 26.12
C LEU A 424 -21.96 17.37 27.51
N TRP A 425 -23.19 17.09 27.94
CA TRP A 425 -23.50 16.47 29.23
C TRP A 425 -24.87 15.78 29.16
N ASP A 426 -24.95 14.54 29.64
CA ASP A 426 -26.20 13.76 29.79
C ASP A 426 -26.38 13.44 31.29
N PRO A 427 -27.41 13.98 31.98
CA PRO A 427 -27.62 13.83 33.42
C PRO A 427 -27.79 12.42 33.97
#